data_AF-A0A352SEY7-F1
#
_entry.id   AF-A0A352SEY7-F1
#
_cell.length_a   1.000
_cell.length_b   1.000
_cell.length_c   1.000
_cell.angle_alpha   90.00
_cell.angle_beta   90.00
_cell.angle_gamma   90.00
#
_symmetry.space_group_name_H-M   'P 1'
#
loop_
_entity.id
_entity.type
_entity.pdbx_description
1 polymer ?
#
loop_
_entity_poly.entity_id
_entity_poly.type
_entity_poly.pdbx_seq_one_letter_code
_entity_poly.pdbx_strand_id
1 'polypeptide(L)'
;MTITPATEMETTRDMISAFGGYNHTMNCGENEFYMEKNMTSDYYPALAPRRKRKMLFRTGEIYGMYAKNGILLVEDGNLLYTDKEMNDWQIIGQLAKNPKVMCGMGAYVAIWPDKKIFNTNDKTLKDMEASKATAGTVTFSMCTLDGADITPITKAPSIGTVAPQSPKADDLWLDTSSTPHVIKKYTTTWTKITTCSNGAIYWMDTGTTP
;
A
#
# COMPACT_ATOMS: atom_id res chain seq x y z
N MET A 1 -2.81 -20.51 -97.63
CA MET A 1 -3.17 -19.54 -96.58
C MET A 1 -3.09 -20.28 -95.25
N THR A 2 -1.96 -20.16 -94.56
CA THR A 2 -1.69 -20.83 -93.28
C THR A 2 -2.19 -19.94 -92.16
N ILE A 3 -3.11 -20.44 -91.35
CA ILE A 3 -3.71 -19.71 -90.23
C ILE A 3 -2.80 -19.95 -89.02
N THR A 4 -2.16 -18.90 -88.53
CA THR A 4 -1.37 -18.96 -87.29
C THR A 4 -2.33 -19.10 -86.11
N PRO A 5 -2.21 -20.12 -85.24
CA PRO A 5 -3.05 -20.21 -84.06
C PRO A 5 -2.75 -19.07 -83.09
N ALA A 6 -3.78 -18.58 -82.40
CA ALA A 6 -3.63 -17.54 -81.39
C ALA A 6 -2.75 -18.04 -80.24
N THR A 7 -1.76 -17.24 -79.87
CA THR A 7 -0.89 -17.49 -78.71
C THR A 7 -1.73 -17.55 -77.44
N GLU A 8 -1.66 -18.65 -76.70
CA GLU A 8 -2.35 -18.81 -75.42
C GLU A 8 -1.89 -17.71 -74.46
N MET A 9 -2.83 -16.93 -73.91
CA MET A 9 -2.51 -15.97 -72.86
C MET A 9 -2.23 -16.75 -71.58
N GLU A 10 -0.98 -16.77 -71.15
CA GLU A 10 -0.56 -17.27 -69.83
C GLU A 10 -1.33 -16.52 -68.74
N THR A 11 -2.35 -17.15 -68.16
CA THR A 11 -3.06 -16.61 -66.99
C THR A 11 -2.33 -17.06 -65.73
N THR A 12 -1.51 -16.20 -65.15
CA THR A 12 -0.96 -16.41 -63.80
C THR A 12 -2.07 -16.19 -62.76
N ARG A 13 -2.26 -17.16 -61.85
CA ARG A 13 -3.11 -17.02 -60.67
C ARG A 13 -2.20 -16.95 -59.44
N ASP A 14 -2.15 -15.79 -58.79
CA ASP A 14 -1.49 -15.69 -57.50
C ASP A 14 -2.35 -16.34 -56.43
N MET A 15 -1.85 -17.48 -55.95
CA MET A 15 -2.46 -18.23 -54.86
C MET A 15 -1.76 -17.84 -53.57
N ILE A 16 -2.38 -16.96 -52.78
CA ILE A 16 -1.90 -16.64 -51.44
C ILE A 16 -2.04 -17.90 -50.59
N SER A 17 -0.90 -18.47 -50.17
CA SER A 17 -0.83 -19.72 -49.42
C SER A 17 -0.80 -19.53 -47.91
N ALA A 18 -0.56 -18.30 -47.44
CA ALA A 18 -0.53 -17.97 -46.02
C ALA A 18 -0.85 -16.48 -45.80
N PHE A 19 -1.62 -16.21 -44.76
CA PHE A 19 -1.93 -14.86 -44.29
C PHE A 19 -0.73 -14.29 -43.52
N GLY A 20 -0.21 -13.15 -43.95
CA GLY A 20 0.97 -12.47 -43.38
C GLY A 20 0.67 -11.63 -42.13
N GLY A 21 -0.60 -11.32 -41.85
CA GLY A 21 -0.99 -10.66 -40.60
C GLY A 21 -1.07 -9.14 -40.70
N TYR A 22 -1.09 -8.49 -39.54
CA TYR A 22 -1.13 -7.03 -39.42
C TYR A 22 0.26 -6.43 -39.61
N ASN A 23 0.43 -5.56 -40.62
CA ASN A 23 1.67 -4.82 -40.86
C ASN A 23 1.37 -3.32 -40.99
N HIS A 24 1.88 -2.51 -40.06
CA HIS A 24 1.68 -1.05 -40.01
C HIS A 24 2.89 -0.27 -40.57
N THR A 25 3.63 -0.89 -41.50
CA THR A 25 4.70 -0.22 -42.25
C THR A 25 4.19 0.25 -43.60
N MET A 26 4.93 1.15 -44.25
CA MET A 26 4.55 1.74 -45.54
C MET A 26 4.56 0.73 -46.70
N ASN A 27 5.28 -0.39 -46.54
CA ASN A 27 5.37 -1.47 -47.51
C ASN A 27 4.64 -2.69 -46.96
N CYS A 28 3.31 -2.67 -47.07
CA CYS A 28 2.45 -3.80 -46.70
C CYS A 28 2.45 -4.83 -47.84
N GLY A 29 2.84 -6.08 -47.57
CA GLY A 29 2.78 -7.15 -48.56
C GLY A 29 1.35 -7.49 -48.98
N GLU A 30 1.16 -8.16 -50.12
CA GLU A 30 -0.18 -8.54 -50.63
C GLU A 30 -0.96 -9.47 -49.69
N ASN A 31 -0.26 -10.19 -48.82
CA ASN A 31 -0.84 -11.05 -47.80
C ASN A 31 -0.87 -10.41 -46.40
N GLU A 32 -0.55 -9.12 -46.26
CA GLU A 32 -0.53 -8.37 -45.00
C GLU A 32 -1.52 -7.20 -45.04
N PHE A 33 -1.98 -6.75 -43.87
CA PHE A 33 -3.04 -5.74 -43.78
C PHE A 33 -2.70 -4.62 -42.81
N TYR A 34 -2.81 -3.38 -43.28
CA TYR A 34 -2.48 -2.17 -42.51
C TYR A 34 -3.57 -1.72 -41.53
N MET A 35 -4.86 -1.98 -41.84
CA MET A 35 -6.00 -1.42 -41.09
C MET A 35 -6.72 -2.44 -40.19
N GLU A 36 -6.26 -3.68 -40.12
CA GLU A 36 -6.95 -4.71 -39.34
C GLU A 36 -6.84 -4.50 -37.83
N LYS A 37 -7.97 -4.61 -37.14
CA LYS A 37 -8.03 -4.59 -35.67
C LYS A 37 -8.78 -5.81 -35.19
N ASN A 38 -8.17 -6.50 -34.21
CA ASN A 38 -8.79 -7.61 -33.48
C ASN A 38 -9.25 -8.80 -34.36
N MET A 39 -8.53 -9.07 -35.46
CA MET A 39 -8.68 -10.27 -36.28
C MET A 39 -7.65 -11.34 -35.89
N THR A 40 -7.86 -12.59 -36.30
CA THR A 40 -6.93 -13.71 -36.15
C THR A 40 -6.89 -14.56 -37.41
N SER A 41 -5.71 -15.10 -37.72
CA SER A 41 -5.46 -16.04 -38.83
C SER A 41 -5.61 -17.51 -38.40
N ASP A 42 -6.05 -17.78 -37.17
CA ASP A 42 -6.22 -19.13 -36.62
C ASP A 42 -7.16 -20.03 -37.46
N TYR A 43 -8.01 -19.44 -38.30
CA TYR A 43 -9.00 -20.14 -39.15
C TYR A 43 -8.68 -20.08 -40.65
N TYR A 44 -7.39 -20.07 -41.00
CA TYR A 44 -6.91 -20.07 -42.38
C TYR A 44 -7.67 -21.08 -43.27
N PRO A 45 -8.12 -20.70 -44.49
CA PRO A 45 -7.78 -19.49 -45.26
C PRO A 45 -8.63 -18.25 -44.96
N ALA A 46 -9.62 -18.32 -44.07
CA ALA A 46 -10.48 -17.20 -43.74
C ALA A 46 -9.99 -16.46 -42.49
N LEU A 47 -10.14 -15.13 -42.50
CA LEU A 47 -9.94 -14.33 -41.30
C LEU A 47 -11.18 -14.39 -40.41
N ALA A 48 -10.95 -14.52 -39.12
CA ALA A 48 -12.02 -14.45 -38.13
C ALA A 48 -11.72 -13.38 -37.09
N PRO A 49 -12.77 -12.79 -36.47
CA PRO A 49 -12.58 -12.01 -35.25
C PRO A 49 -11.86 -12.84 -34.19
N ARG A 50 -10.86 -12.24 -33.51
CA ARG A 50 -10.12 -12.92 -32.45
C ARG A 50 -11.07 -13.33 -31.34
N ARG A 51 -10.89 -14.55 -30.81
CA ARG A 51 -11.66 -15.03 -29.65
C ARG A 51 -11.59 -14.00 -28.51
N LYS A 52 -12.73 -13.72 -27.87
CA LYS A 52 -12.80 -12.83 -26.71
C LYS A 52 -11.73 -13.24 -25.68
N ARG A 53 -10.89 -12.29 -25.26
CA ARG A 53 -10.01 -12.51 -24.11
C ARG A 53 -10.89 -12.68 -22.87
N LYS A 54 -10.57 -13.65 -22.01
CA LYS A 54 -11.32 -13.89 -20.77
C LYS A 54 -11.27 -12.60 -19.95
N MET A 55 -12.43 -11.99 -19.69
CA MET A 55 -12.51 -10.94 -18.67
C MET A 55 -12.45 -11.63 -17.33
N LEU A 56 -11.45 -11.29 -16.53
CA LEU A 56 -11.29 -11.85 -15.20
C LEU A 56 -12.13 -11.06 -14.17
N PHE A 57 -12.19 -9.72 -14.26
CA PHE A 57 -13.04 -8.85 -13.42
C PHE A 57 -13.45 -7.60 -14.19
N ARG A 58 -14.69 -7.13 -14.01
CA ARG A 58 -15.14 -5.82 -14.52
C ARG A 58 -16.46 -5.38 -13.90
N THR A 59 -16.49 -5.18 -12.59
CA THR A 59 -17.66 -4.57 -11.93
C THR A 59 -17.34 -3.23 -11.29
N GLY A 60 -16.10 -2.99 -10.84
CA GLY A 60 -15.71 -1.77 -10.13
C GLY A 60 -14.55 -0.98 -10.74
N GLU A 61 -14.32 0.21 -10.18
CA GLU A 61 -13.15 1.03 -10.48
C GLU A 61 -11.88 0.39 -9.93
N ILE A 62 -10.80 0.39 -10.74
CA ILE A 62 -9.50 -0.16 -10.33
C ILE A 62 -8.63 0.97 -9.79
N TYR A 63 -8.23 0.84 -8.54
CA TYR A 63 -7.37 1.82 -7.86
C TYR A 63 -5.89 1.42 -7.84
N GLY A 64 -5.56 0.17 -8.14
CA GLY A 64 -4.18 -0.27 -8.27
C GLY A 64 -4.07 -1.75 -8.59
N MET A 65 -2.95 -2.14 -9.20
CA MET A 65 -2.60 -3.53 -9.49
C MET A 65 -1.12 -3.76 -9.24
N TYR A 66 -0.75 -4.89 -8.65
CA TYR A 66 0.64 -5.25 -8.39
C TYR A 66 0.87 -6.75 -8.55
N ALA A 67 1.97 -7.13 -9.20
CA ALA A 67 2.33 -8.52 -9.41
C ALA A 67 3.44 -8.94 -8.44
N LYS A 68 3.14 -9.88 -7.54
CA LYS A 68 4.08 -10.43 -6.55
C LYS A 68 3.58 -11.79 -6.07
N ASN A 69 4.24 -12.87 -6.51
CA ASN A 69 3.83 -14.25 -6.21
C ASN A 69 2.37 -14.59 -6.57
N GLY A 70 1.79 -13.81 -7.48
CA GLY A 70 0.36 -13.72 -7.73
C GLY A 70 0.02 -12.32 -8.23
N ILE A 71 -1.26 -12.02 -8.38
CA ILE A 71 -1.74 -10.68 -8.74
C ILE A 71 -2.55 -10.13 -7.57
N LEU A 72 -2.19 -8.93 -7.14
CA LEU A 72 -2.98 -8.10 -6.25
C LEU A 72 -3.73 -7.08 -7.11
N LEU A 73 -5.02 -6.93 -6.87
CA LEU A 73 -5.88 -5.95 -7.52
C LEU A 73 -6.67 -5.21 -6.46
N VAL A 74 -6.80 -3.90 -6.60
CA VAL A 74 -7.68 -3.08 -5.75
C VAL A 74 -8.85 -2.64 -6.60
N GLU A 75 -10.01 -3.27 -6.40
CA GLU A 75 -11.26 -3.01 -7.13
C GLU A 75 -12.34 -2.50 -6.17
N ASP A 76 -12.87 -1.31 -6.43
CA ASP A 76 -13.91 -0.66 -5.62
C ASP A 76 -13.63 -0.62 -4.10
N GLY A 77 -12.35 -0.52 -3.73
CA GLY A 77 -11.90 -0.54 -2.33
C GLY A 77 -11.70 -1.94 -1.75
N ASN A 78 -11.98 -3.02 -2.48
CA ASN A 78 -11.60 -4.37 -2.07
C ASN A 78 -10.20 -4.70 -2.57
N LEU A 79 -9.35 -5.24 -1.70
CA LEU A 79 -8.09 -5.85 -2.08
C LEU A 79 -8.34 -7.32 -2.45
N LEU A 80 -8.20 -7.64 -3.73
CA LEU A 80 -8.28 -9.00 -4.24
C LEU A 80 -6.89 -9.56 -4.51
N TYR A 81 -6.72 -10.85 -4.29
CA TYR A 81 -5.50 -11.59 -4.57
C TYR A 81 -5.80 -12.89 -5.30
N THR A 82 -4.97 -13.24 -6.27
CA THR A 82 -4.91 -14.57 -6.87
C THR A 82 -3.46 -15.06 -6.89
N ASP A 83 -3.26 -16.36 -6.80
CA ASP A 83 -1.94 -16.97 -6.90
C ASP A 83 -1.44 -16.98 -8.35
N LYS A 84 -0.22 -17.50 -8.57
CA LYS A 84 0.40 -17.58 -9.90
C LYS A 84 -0.40 -18.44 -10.88
N GLU A 85 -1.10 -19.45 -10.38
CA GLU A 85 -1.91 -20.36 -11.19
C GLU A 85 -3.24 -19.72 -11.61
N MET A 86 -3.58 -18.56 -11.03
CA MET A 86 -4.79 -17.78 -11.32
C MET A 86 -6.08 -18.60 -11.14
N ASN A 87 -6.05 -19.57 -10.22
CA ASN A 87 -7.15 -20.51 -10.02
C ASN A 87 -8.39 -19.81 -9.45
N ASP A 88 -8.21 -19.06 -8.36
CA ASP A 88 -9.28 -18.35 -7.66
C ASP A 88 -8.84 -16.95 -7.22
N TRP A 89 -9.80 -16.04 -7.16
CA TRP A 89 -9.61 -14.68 -6.66
C TRP A 89 -10.27 -14.52 -5.30
N GLN A 90 -9.49 -14.07 -4.33
CA GLN A 90 -9.89 -13.99 -2.93
C GLN A 90 -9.92 -12.53 -2.50
N ILE A 91 -11.01 -12.12 -1.85
CA ILE A 91 -11.08 -10.81 -1.18
C ILE A 91 -10.31 -10.93 0.13
N ILE A 92 -9.21 -10.20 0.23
CA ILE A 92 -8.31 -10.21 1.39
C ILE A 92 -8.76 -9.19 2.44
N GLY A 93 -9.28 -8.04 2.00
CA GLY A 93 -9.71 -6.98 2.90
C GLY A 93 -10.15 -5.72 2.17
N GLN A 94 -10.36 -4.66 2.95
CA GLN A 94 -10.80 -3.36 2.44
C GLN A 94 -9.71 -2.30 2.54
N LEU A 95 -9.74 -1.41 1.56
CA LEU A 95 -8.84 -0.29 1.30
C LEU A 95 -9.68 0.93 0.91
N ALA A 96 -9.13 2.12 1.10
CA ALA A 96 -9.79 3.36 0.67
C ALA A 96 -9.95 3.41 -0.86
N LYS A 97 -10.96 4.12 -1.36
CA LYS A 97 -11.20 4.31 -2.79
C LYS A 97 -10.34 5.44 -3.36
N ASN A 98 -9.04 5.24 -3.41
CA ASN A 98 -8.06 6.19 -3.96
C ASN A 98 -6.90 5.44 -4.63
N PRO A 99 -6.17 6.06 -5.58
CA PRO A 99 -5.06 5.43 -6.28
C PRO A 99 -4.01 4.87 -5.32
N LYS A 100 -3.58 3.63 -5.58
CA LYS A 100 -2.63 2.92 -4.73
C LYS A 100 -1.23 2.92 -5.34
N VAL A 101 -0.24 3.18 -4.49
CA VAL A 101 1.17 2.88 -4.77
C VAL A 101 1.56 1.64 -3.99
N MET A 102 2.00 0.61 -4.71
CA MET A 102 2.35 -0.68 -4.12
C MET A 102 3.84 -0.97 -4.31
N CYS A 103 4.50 -1.42 -3.26
CA CYS A 103 5.93 -1.73 -3.26
C CYS A 103 6.19 -3.09 -2.62
N GLY A 104 6.91 -3.95 -3.33
CA GLY A 104 7.25 -5.29 -2.84
C GLY A 104 8.51 -5.29 -1.99
N MET A 105 8.46 -5.96 -0.84
CA MET A 105 9.59 -6.19 0.07
C MET A 105 9.60 -7.67 0.50
N GLY A 106 10.46 -8.49 -0.09
CA GLY A 106 10.47 -9.93 0.18
C GLY A 106 9.13 -10.59 -0.20
N ALA A 107 8.46 -11.25 0.75
CA ALA A 107 7.10 -11.80 0.59
C ALA A 107 5.99 -10.78 0.89
N TYR A 108 6.34 -9.55 1.27
CA TYR A 108 5.40 -8.52 1.63
C TYR A 108 5.16 -7.54 0.48
N VAL A 109 3.98 -6.94 0.45
CA VAL A 109 3.60 -5.82 -0.41
C VAL A 109 3.08 -4.70 0.48
N ALA A 110 3.80 -3.58 0.53
CA ALA A 110 3.36 -2.36 1.19
C ALA A 110 2.42 -1.59 0.25
N ILE A 111 1.30 -1.11 0.81
CA ILE A 111 0.21 -0.45 0.08
C ILE A 111 0.01 0.95 0.66
N TRP A 112 0.26 1.96 -0.17
CA TRP A 112 0.09 3.38 0.15
C TRP A 112 -1.08 3.97 -0.64
N PRO A 113 -1.81 4.97 -0.10
CA PRO A 113 -1.55 5.68 1.17
C PRO A 113 -2.13 5.00 2.42
N ASP A 114 -2.83 3.89 2.28
CA ASP A 114 -3.60 3.24 3.37
C ASP A 114 -2.76 2.67 4.51
N LYS A 115 -1.43 2.65 4.34
CA LYS A 115 -0.46 2.17 5.32
C LYS A 115 -0.70 0.72 5.73
N LYS A 116 -1.07 -0.12 4.77
CA LYS A 116 -1.24 -1.56 4.98
C LYS A 116 -0.12 -2.36 4.35
N ILE A 117 0.15 -3.54 4.91
CA ILE A 117 1.12 -4.50 4.39
C ILE A 117 0.43 -5.85 4.19
N PHE A 118 0.56 -6.40 2.99
CA PHE A 118 0.03 -7.71 2.62
C PHE A 118 1.16 -8.74 2.57
N ASN A 119 0.97 -9.93 3.15
CA ASN A 119 1.91 -11.05 3.04
C ASN A 119 1.42 -12.05 1.99
N THR A 120 2.21 -12.31 0.94
CA THR A 120 1.85 -13.26 -0.13
C THR A 120 1.85 -14.72 0.32
N ASN A 121 2.57 -15.05 1.40
CA ASN A 121 2.65 -16.43 1.92
C ASN A 121 1.44 -16.77 2.77
N ASP A 122 1.17 -15.94 3.77
CA ASP A 122 0.08 -16.17 4.74
C ASP A 122 -1.27 -15.60 4.26
N LYS A 123 -1.25 -14.81 3.18
CA LYS A 123 -2.42 -14.10 2.62
C LYS A 123 -3.10 -13.18 3.62
N THR A 124 -2.32 -12.60 4.53
CA THR A 124 -2.83 -11.69 5.57
C THR A 124 -2.55 -10.23 5.23
N LEU A 125 -3.51 -9.37 5.55
CA LEU A 125 -3.38 -7.92 5.47
C LEU A 125 -3.27 -7.35 6.89
N LYS A 126 -2.25 -6.54 7.14
CA LYS A 126 -2.00 -5.93 8.45
C LYS A 126 -1.79 -4.43 8.31
N ASP A 127 -2.08 -3.69 9.37
CA ASP A 127 -1.68 -2.29 9.47
C ASP A 127 -0.18 -2.17 9.74
N MET A 128 0.47 -1.21 9.10
CA MET A 128 1.87 -0.90 9.39
C MET A 128 2.01 -0.03 10.65
N GLU A 129 0.94 0.64 11.07
CA GLU A 129 0.91 1.48 12.25
C GLU A 129 0.64 0.62 13.50
N ALA A 130 1.26 0.98 14.62
CA ALA A 130 0.94 0.36 15.89
C ALA A 130 -0.40 0.93 16.42
N SER A 131 -1.40 0.07 16.61
CA SER A 131 -2.64 0.43 17.28
C SER A 131 -2.85 -0.45 18.50
N LYS A 132 -3.11 0.15 19.67
CA LYS A 132 -3.52 -0.56 20.87
C LYS A 132 -4.89 -0.05 21.30
N ALA A 133 -5.89 -0.92 21.28
CA ALA A 133 -7.21 -0.65 21.79
C ALA A 133 -7.39 -1.41 23.10
N THR A 134 -7.64 -0.69 24.19
CA THR A 134 -7.90 -1.28 25.52
C THR A 134 -9.34 -0.99 25.92
N ALA A 135 -10.10 -2.04 26.21
CA ALA A 135 -11.44 -1.93 26.79
C ALA A 135 -11.33 -1.89 28.33
N GLY A 136 -10.95 -0.74 28.88
CA GLY A 136 -10.77 -0.56 30.33
C GLY A 136 -10.46 0.89 30.67
N THR A 137 -10.57 1.24 31.96
CA THR A 137 -10.16 2.55 32.47
C THR A 137 -8.64 2.70 32.31
N VAL A 138 -8.21 3.55 31.39
CA VAL A 138 -6.78 3.86 31.19
C VAL A 138 -6.35 4.85 32.27
N THR A 139 -5.42 4.45 33.12
CA THR A 139 -4.75 5.32 34.08
C THR A 139 -3.43 5.79 33.50
N PHE A 140 -3.23 7.10 33.46
CA PHE A 140 -1.99 7.69 32.97
C PHE A 140 -1.13 8.10 34.16
N SER A 141 0.10 7.59 34.21
CA SER A 141 1.08 7.92 35.26
C SER A 141 2.33 8.56 34.64
N MET A 142 2.92 9.52 35.35
CA MET A 142 4.20 10.11 34.93
C MET A 142 5.34 9.14 35.24
N CYS A 143 6.29 9.02 34.32
CA CYS A 143 7.45 8.14 34.44
C CYS A 143 8.75 8.90 34.14
N THR A 144 9.86 8.36 34.62
CA THR A 144 11.21 8.80 34.22
C THR A 144 11.56 8.29 32.81
N LEU A 145 12.68 8.73 32.26
CA LEU A 145 13.15 8.33 30.93
C LEU A 145 13.42 6.82 30.82
N ASP A 146 13.79 6.18 31.93
CA ASP A 146 14.03 4.73 32.02
C ASP A 146 12.75 3.93 32.25
N GLY A 147 11.57 4.58 32.20
CA GLY A 147 10.29 3.94 32.47
C GLY A 147 10.04 3.59 33.94
N ALA A 148 10.90 4.05 34.85
CA ALA A 148 10.64 3.93 36.27
C ALA A 148 9.51 4.90 36.67
N ASP A 149 8.50 4.37 37.34
CA ASP A 149 7.35 5.13 37.82
C ASP A 149 7.80 6.33 38.66
N ILE A 150 7.18 7.49 38.44
CA ILE A 150 7.23 8.59 39.40
C ILE A 150 6.12 8.32 40.41
N THR A 151 6.22 7.20 41.14
CA THR A 151 5.28 6.86 42.22
C THR A 151 5.88 7.05 43.61
N PRO A 152 5.08 7.56 44.56
CA PRO A 152 3.87 8.35 44.37
C PRO A 152 4.24 9.83 44.34
N ILE A 153 3.65 10.59 43.42
CA ILE A 153 3.34 11.99 43.69
C ILE A 153 2.31 11.97 44.83
N THR A 154 2.77 11.73 46.07
CA THR A 154 1.95 11.81 47.30
C THR A 154 1.51 13.24 47.57
N LYS A 155 2.07 14.20 46.84
CA LYS A 155 1.89 15.62 47.04
C LYS A 155 1.80 16.30 45.69
N ALA A 156 0.68 16.96 45.42
CA ALA A 156 0.49 17.74 44.20
C ALA A 156 1.68 18.71 44.01
N PRO A 157 2.24 18.84 42.78
CA PRO A 157 3.34 19.75 42.54
C PRO A 157 2.89 21.19 42.82
N SER A 158 3.74 21.97 43.46
CA SER A 158 3.52 23.42 43.54
C SER A 158 3.59 23.99 42.12
N ILE A 159 2.79 25.00 41.78
CA ILE A 159 2.76 25.60 40.43
C ILE A 159 3.06 27.09 40.57
N GLY A 160 3.99 27.62 39.77
CA GLY A 160 4.24 29.06 39.73
C GLY A 160 5.54 29.44 39.06
N THR A 161 5.75 30.75 38.93
CA THR A 161 6.96 31.36 38.33
C THR A 161 8.12 31.50 39.31
N VAL A 162 7.86 31.31 40.61
CA VAL A 162 8.85 31.44 41.69
C VAL A 162 8.95 30.13 42.45
N ALA A 163 10.18 29.73 42.75
CA ALA A 163 10.45 28.52 43.52
C ALA A 163 9.83 28.61 44.94
N PRO A 164 9.20 27.54 45.44
CA PRO A 164 8.73 27.45 46.82
C PRO A 164 9.85 27.76 47.83
N GLN A 165 9.54 28.54 48.88
CA GLN A 165 10.53 29.07 49.83
C GLN A 165 10.96 28.09 50.94
N SER A 166 10.20 27.00 51.15
CA SER A 166 10.51 25.97 52.15
C SER A 166 10.27 24.54 51.61
N PRO A 167 10.97 24.14 50.53
CA PRO A 167 10.79 22.82 49.96
C PRO A 167 11.42 21.73 50.84
N LYS A 168 10.78 20.57 50.89
CA LYS A 168 11.33 19.36 51.49
C LYS A 168 11.95 18.49 50.39
N ALA A 169 12.85 17.59 50.79
CA ALA A 169 13.35 16.57 49.87
C ALA A 169 12.17 15.85 49.20
N ASP A 170 12.30 15.65 47.89
CA ASP A 170 11.32 15.06 46.99
C ASP A 170 10.09 15.94 46.66
N ASP A 171 10.04 17.21 47.09
CA ASP A 171 9.00 18.13 46.64
C ASP A 171 9.13 18.42 45.13
N LEU A 172 7.98 18.49 44.46
CA LEU A 172 7.86 18.78 43.04
C LEU A 172 7.35 20.21 42.81
N TRP A 173 7.92 20.87 41.80
CA TRP A 173 7.50 22.20 41.36
C TRP A 173 7.39 22.24 39.82
N LEU A 174 6.24 22.67 39.32
CA LEU A 174 6.04 23.03 37.92
C LEU A 174 6.43 24.50 37.76
N ASP A 175 7.61 24.73 37.19
CA ASP A 175 8.15 26.06 36.91
C ASP A 175 7.52 26.60 35.63
N THR A 176 6.62 27.57 35.78
CA THR A 176 5.91 28.23 34.68
C THR A 176 6.63 29.49 34.17
N SER A 177 7.80 29.84 34.72
CA SER A 177 8.57 31.02 34.28
C SER A 177 9.25 30.83 32.92
N SER A 178 9.42 29.58 32.48
CA SER A 178 10.05 29.23 31.20
C SER A 178 9.07 28.57 30.25
N THR A 179 9.32 28.72 28.94
CA THR A 179 8.61 28.04 27.86
C THR A 179 9.62 27.18 27.09
N PRO A 180 9.45 25.84 27.02
CA PRO A 180 8.36 25.05 27.61
C PRO A 180 8.44 25.03 29.13
N HIS A 181 7.28 24.92 29.79
CA HIS A 181 7.22 24.75 31.24
C HIS A 181 7.96 23.49 31.66
N VAL A 182 8.71 23.56 32.77
CA VAL A 182 9.56 22.46 33.22
C VAL A 182 9.17 22.02 34.62
N ILE A 183 9.22 20.71 34.86
CA ILE A 183 9.07 20.16 36.20
C ILE A 183 10.45 20.00 36.86
N LYS A 184 10.55 20.41 38.12
CA LYS A 184 11.76 20.32 38.93
C LYS A 184 11.48 19.51 40.20
N LYS A 185 12.49 18.80 40.68
CA LYS A 185 12.49 18.06 41.95
C LYS A 185 13.48 18.70 42.91
N TYR A 186 13.11 18.83 44.18
CA TYR A 186 14.01 19.32 45.21
C TYR A 186 14.74 18.18 45.90
N THR A 187 16.07 18.19 45.91
CA THR A 187 16.89 17.31 46.75
C THR A 187 17.58 18.15 47.83
N THR A 188 18.63 18.86 47.43
CA THR A 188 19.28 19.97 48.16
C THR A 188 19.16 21.29 47.39
N THR A 189 18.87 21.20 46.10
CA THR A 189 18.58 22.30 45.19
C THR A 189 17.49 21.85 44.20
N TRP A 190 16.84 22.80 43.53
CA TRP A 190 15.85 22.49 42.49
C TRP A 190 16.54 22.01 41.22
N THR A 191 16.38 20.73 40.88
CA THR A 191 16.93 20.14 39.65
C THR A 191 15.81 19.86 38.64
N LYS A 192 16.05 20.17 37.36
CA LYS A 192 15.11 19.86 36.28
C LYS A 192 15.02 18.35 36.11
N ILE A 193 13.80 17.81 36.08
CA ILE A 193 13.58 16.43 35.68
C ILE A 193 13.69 16.38 34.15
N THR A 194 14.63 15.60 33.64
CA THR A 194 14.76 15.35 32.21
C THR A 194 13.64 14.41 31.78
N THR A 195 12.60 14.95 31.14
CA THR A 195 11.55 14.15 30.49
C THR A 195 12.00 13.70 29.10
N CYS A 196 11.40 12.62 28.59
CA CYS A 196 11.79 11.93 27.36
C CYS A 196 11.57 12.70 26.04
N SER A 197 11.28 14.01 26.09
CA SER A 197 11.51 14.89 24.94
C SER A 197 11.63 16.35 25.36
N ASN A 198 12.14 17.16 24.43
CA ASN A 198 12.09 18.62 24.44
C ASN A 198 10.64 19.12 24.63
N GLY A 199 10.17 19.16 25.87
CA GLY A 199 8.93 19.83 26.26
C GLY A 199 7.64 19.01 26.22
N ALA A 200 7.67 17.68 26.09
CA ALA A 200 6.46 16.86 26.27
C ALA A 200 6.56 15.94 27.49
N ILE A 201 5.52 16.00 28.33
CA ILE A 201 5.21 14.99 29.34
C ILE A 201 4.63 13.79 28.58
N TYR A 202 5.30 12.64 28.65
CA TYR A 202 4.73 11.40 28.13
C TYR A 202 4.07 10.62 29.25
N TRP A 203 2.98 9.98 28.90
CA TRP A 203 2.24 9.09 29.76
C TRP A 203 2.60 7.66 29.39
N MET A 204 2.95 6.83 30.39
CA MET A 204 3.05 5.39 30.21
C MET A 204 1.75 4.75 30.69
N ASP A 205 1.19 3.85 29.88
CA ASP A 205 0.15 2.90 30.27
C ASP A 205 0.82 1.86 31.17
N THR A 206 0.63 1.97 32.48
CA THR A 206 1.25 1.06 33.47
C THR A 206 0.50 -0.25 33.62
N GLY A 207 -0.53 -0.53 32.80
CA GLY A 207 -1.08 -1.86 32.61
C GLY A 207 -1.30 -2.67 33.90
N THR A 208 -1.89 -2.06 34.94
CA THR A 208 -2.25 -2.82 36.14
C THR A 208 -3.60 -3.50 35.88
N THR A 209 -3.55 -4.81 35.65
CA THR A 209 -4.73 -5.68 35.68
C THR A 209 -5.41 -5.63 37.05
N PRO A 210 -6.76 -5.77 37.13
CA PRO A 210 -7.47 -5.92 38.40
C PRO A 210 -7.07 -7.20 39.15
#